data_AF-A0A2A5WSV4-F1
#
_entry.id   AF-A0A2A5WSV4-F1
#
_cell.length_a   1.000
_cell.length_b   1.000
_cell.length_c   1.000
_cell.angle_alpha   90.00
_cell.angle_beta   90.00
_cell.angle_gamma   90.00
#
_symmetry.space_group_name_H-M   'P 1'
#
loop_
_entity.id
_entity.type
_entity.pdbx_description
1 polymer ?
#
loop_
_entity_poly.entity_id
_entity_poly.type
_entity_poly.pdbx_seq_one_letter_code
_entity_poly.pdbx_strand_id
1 'polypeptide(L)' 'PVLDLYGSDDLPGVLETAERRKQAAAHNAQYSQQVIQGANHFFDQMDDELIRAVADWSQQF' A
#
# COMPACT_ATOMS: atom_id res chain seq x y z
N PRO A 1 4.99 9.48 9.83
CA PRO A 1 5.08 8.58 8.65
C PRO A 1 3.79 7.76 8.47
N VAL A 2 3.35 7.56 7.21
CA VAL A 2 2.17 6.75 6.86
C VAL A 2 2.49 5.89 5.63
N LEU A 3 2.23 4.59 5.71
CA LEU A 3 2.24 3.66 4.58
C LEU A 3 0.80 3.37 4.14
N ASP A 4 0.49 3.66 2.89
CA ASP A 4 -0.71 3.21 2.19
C ASP A 4 -0.31 2.07 1.23
N LEU A 5 -0.51 0.83 1.68
CA LEU A 5 -0.15 -0.39 0.97
C LEU A 5 -1.41 -1.14 0.55
N TYR A 6 -1.49 -1.52 -0.72
CA TYR A 6 -2.61 -2.29 -1.27
C TYR A 6 -2.15 -3.23 -2.40
N GLY A 7 -2.99 -4.18 -2.78
CA GLY A 7 -2.72 -5.11 -3.87
C GLY A 7 -3.10 -4.54 -5.25
N SER A 8 -2.48 -5.01 -6.34
CA SER A 8 -2.90 -4.60 -7.69
C SER A 8 -4.28 -5.13 -8.09
N ASP A 9 -4.68 -6.26 -7.48
CA ASP A 9 -5.91 -7.01 -7.78
C ASP A 9 -6.90 -6.88 -6.62
N ASP A 10 -6.81 -5.77 -5.89
CA ASP A 10 -7.67 -5.42 -4.76
C ASP A 10 -9.11 -5.12 -5.23
N LEU A 11 -10.03 -4.96 -4.27
CA LEU A 11 -11.41 -4.59 -4.55
C LEU A 11 -11.47 -3.27 -5.33
N PRO A 12 -12.43 -3.11 -6.27
CA PRO A 12 -12.53 -1.91 -7.10
C PRO A 12 -12.49 -0.60 -6.32
N GLY A 13 -13.15 -0.53 -5.16
CA GLY A 13 -13.16 0.67 -4.32
C GLY A 13 -11.78 1.08 -3.78
N VAL A 14 -10.87 0.13 -3.56
CA VAL A 14 -9.49 0.43 -3.15
C VAL A 14 -8.70 1.00 -4.33
N LEU A 15 -8.83 0.38 -5.51
CA LEU A 15 -8.14 0.81 -6.73
C LEU A 15 -8.64 2.19 -7.22
N GLU A 16 -9.96 2.39 -7.27
CA GLU A 16 -10.61 3.63 -7.69
C GLU A 16 -10.36 4.83 -6.75
N THR A 17 -9.91 4.57 -5.52
CA THR A 17 -9.62 5.63 -4.54
C THR A 17 -8.12 5.85 -4.33
N ALA A 18 -7.24 4.99 -4.86
CA ALA A 18 -5.80 5.06 -4.60
C ALA A 18 -5.20 6.46 -4.88
N GLU A 19 -5.48 7.02 -6.06
CA GLU A 19 -4.97 8.36 -6.41
C GLU A 19 -5.59 9.46 -5.55
N ARG A 20 -6.87 9.32 -5.17
CA ARG A 20 -7.52 10.28 -4.24
C ARG A 20 -6.90 10.24 -2.85
N ARG A 21 -6.53 9.06 -2.34
CA ARG A 21 -5.82 8.93 -1.05
C ARG A 21 -4.46 9.60 -1.10
N LYS A 22 -3.71 9.39 -2.19
CA LYS A 22 -2.41 10.03 -2.42
C LYS A 22 -2.52 11.55 -2.46
N GLN A 23 -3.51 12.09 -3.18
CA GLN A 23 -3.75 13.53 -3.25
C GLN A 23 -4.17 14.12 -1.89
N ALA A 24 -5.05 13.43 -1.16
CA ALA A 24 -5.46 13.86 0.17
C ALA A 24 -4.29 13.90 1.16
N ALA A 25 -3.31 13.01 0.98
CA ALA A 25 -2.10 12.94 1.80
C ALA A 25 -0.98 13.91 1.37
N ALA A 26 -1.18 14.76 0.36
CA ALA A 26 -0.13 15.65 -0.17
C ALA A 26 0.48 16.62 0.86
N HIS A 27 -0.23 16.90 1.95
CA HIS A 27 0.27 17.73 3.06
C HIS A 27 1.24 16.98 3.99
N ASN A 28 1.33 15.65 3.90
CA ASN A 28 2.16 14.81 4.74
C ASN A 28 3.43 14.39 3.98
N ALA A 29 4.55 15.05 4.26
CA ALA A 29 5.84 14.75 3.63
C ALA A 29 6.39 13.34 3.93
N GLN A 30 5.84 12.64 4.92
CA GLN A 30 6.22 11.26 5.28
C GLN A 30 5.15 10.23 4.87
N TYR A 31 4.26 10.58 3.94
CA TYR A 31 3.34 9.63 3.32
C TYR A 31 4.03 8.88 2.17
N SER A 32 3.82 7.58 2.11
CA SER A 32 4.25 6.71 1.01
C SER A 32 3.11 5.79 0.61
N GLN A 33 2.90 5.65 -0.69
CA GLN A 33 1.92 4.71 -1.26
C GLN A 33 2.65 3.63 -2.06
N GLN A 34 2.31 2.37 -1.81
CA GLN A 34 2.95 1.21 -2.43
C GLN A 34 1.90 0.20 -2.91
N VAL A 35 2.23 -0.52 -4.00
CA VAL A 35 1.35 -1.54 -4.59
C VAL A 35 2.10 -2.85 -4.70
N ILE A 36 1.53 -3.94 -4.18
CA ILE A 36 2.06 -5.29 -4.40
C ILE A 36 1.38 -5.89 -5.63
N GLN A 37 2.16 -6.14 -6.69
CA GLN A 37 1.66 -6.70 -7.95
C GLN A 37 1.19 -8.14 -7.76
N GLY A 38 0.00 -8.47 -8.27
CA GLY A 38 -0.65 -9.79 -8.16
C GLY A 38 -1.38 -10.04 -6.84
N ALA A 39 -1.26 -9.14 -5.86
CA ALA A 39 -1.95 -9.29 -4.59
C ALA A 39 -3.41 -8.86 -4.68
N ASN A 40 -4.30 -9.70 -4.16
CA ASN A 40 -5.71 -9.37 -3.97
C ASN A 40 -5.92 -8.63 -2.64
N HIS A 41 -7.18 -8.33 -2.31
CA HIS A 41 -7.57 -7.63 -1.07
C HIS A 41 -7.07 -8.32 0.22
N PHE A 42 -6.94 -9.64 0.19
CA PHE A 42 -6.55 -10.47 1.33
C PHE A 42 -5.07 -10.83 1.33
N PHE A 43 -4.34 -10.50 0.26
CA PHE A 43 -2.96 -10.94 0.02
C PHE A 43 -2.82 -12.47 0.11
N ASP A 44 -3.81 -13.22 -0.37
CA ASP A 44 -3.80 -14.69 -0.29
C ASP A 44 -2.54 -15.26 -0.94
N GLN A 45 -1.80 -16.10 -0.20
CA GLN A 45 -0.53 -16.71 -0.63
C GLN A 45 0.61 -15.71 -0.90
N MET A 46 0.47 -14.46 -0.44
CA MET A 46 1.44 -13.38 -0.62
C MET A 46 1.86 -12.73 0.71
N ASP A 47 1.76 -13.50 1.80
CA ASP A 47 2.14 -13.06 3.15
C ASP A 47 3.60 -12.59 3.20
N ASP A 48 4.51 -13.28 2.51
CA ASP A 48 5.93 -12.95 2.50
C ASP A 48 6.19 -11.59 1.85
N GLU A 49 5.50 -11.27 0.75
CA GLU A 49 5.57 -9.98 0.08
C GLU A 49 5.01 -8.86 0.96
N LEU A 50 3.85 -9.09 1.60
CA LEU A 50 3.23 -8.15 2.52
C LEU A 50 4.14 -7.85 3.72
N ILE A 51 4.65 -8.90 4.37
CA ILE A 51 5.54 -8.77 5.53
C ILE A 51 6.82 -8.03 5.15
N ARG A 52 7.43 -8.38 4.00
CA ARG A 52 8.64 -7.71 3.51
C ARG A 52 8.40 -6.23 3.25
N ALA A 53 7.31 -5.87 2.56
CA ALA A 53 6.98 -4.47 2.28
C ALA A 53 6.83 -3.63 3.56
N VAL A 54 6.15 -4.18 4.57
CA VAL A 54 5.96 -3.50 5.86
C VAL A 54 7.26 -3.42 6.67
N ALA A 55 8.05 -4.49 6.71
CA ALA A 55 9.32 -4.52 7.41
C ALA A 55 10.34 -3.54 6.80
N ASP A 56 10.49 -3.56 5.48
CA ASP A 56 11.38 -2.67 4.74
C ASP A 56 10.98 -1.21 4.93
N TRP A 57 9.68 -0.90 4.94
CA TRP A 57 9.19 0.44 5.24
C TRP A 57 9.49 0.85 6.68
N SER A 58 9.25 -0.03 7.65
CA SER A 58 9.45 0.27 9.08
C SER A 58 10.91 0.54 9.45
N GLN A 59 11.88 0.03 8.68
CA GLN A 59 13.31 0.24 8.93
C GLN A 59 13.84 1.58 8.39
N GLN A 60 13.06 2.29 7.58
CA GLN A 60 13.43 3.58 6.99
C GLN A 60 13.20 4.77 7.94
N PHE A 61 12.66 4.53 9.14
CA PHE A 61 12.29 5.55 10.13
C PHE A 61 12.91 5.27 11.50
#